data_AF-A0A529HCX0-F1
#
_entry.id   AF-A0A529HCX0-F1
#
_cell.length_a   1.000
_cell.length_b   1.000
_cell.length_c   1.000
_cell.angle_alpha   90.00
_cell.angle_beta   90.00
_cell.angle_gamma   90.00
#
_symmetry.space_group_name_H-M   'P 1'
#
loop_
_entity.id
_entity.type
_entity.pdbx_description
1 polymer ?
#
loop_
_entity_poly.entity_id
_entity_poly.type
_entity_poly.pdbx_seq_one_letter_code
_entity_poly.pdbx_strand_id
1 'polypeptide(L)'
;MADYDSNAKLVRVNEEFTIAMWIARCRPSPYGYSHWPFRKRRLLGGDVSVLIRVLPDNATVRDYFIAPAWEAEQAPPMLSPNNGVRLDAFLFPSLAPLVELAKRAPIGRAA
;
A
#
# COMPACT_ATOMS: atom_id res chain seq x y z
N MET A 1 12.96 8.43 11.26
CA MET A 1 13.70 8.84 10.04
C MET A 1 13.22 7.97 8.90
N ALA A 2 12.98 8.52 7.71
CA ALA A 2 12.60 7.75 6.53
C ALA A 2 13.59 8.08 5.40
N ASP A 3 14.16 7.05 4.79
CA ASP A 3 15.15 7.17 3.72
C ASP A 3 14.75 6.32 2.52
N TYR A 4 14.94 6.85 1.31
CA TYR A 4 14.57 6.16 0.07
C TYR A 4 15.78 5.55 -0.63
N ASP A 5 15.79 4.21 -0.71
CA ASP A 5 16.76 3.48 -1.51
C ASP A 5 16.31 3.45 -2.98
N SER A 6 16.99 4.21 -3.82
CA SER A 6 16.69 4.31 -5.25
C SER A 6 17.01 3.04 -6.04
N ASN A 7 17.91 2.17 -5.56
CA ASN A 7 18.25 0.92 -6.22
C ASN A 7 17.21 -0.15 -5.91
N ALA A 8 16.88 -0.32 -4.62
CA ALA A 8 15.86 -1.27 -4.18
C ALA A 8 14.43 -0.80 -4.48
N LYS A 9 14.22 0.51 -4.70
CA LYS A 9 12.90 1.15 -4.82
C LYS A 9 12.05 1.01 -3.55
N LEU A 10 12.69 1.05 -2.39
CA LEU A 10 12.05 0.89 -1.07
C LEU A 10 12.31 2.13 -0.21
N VAL A 11 11.36 2.44 0.69
CA VAL A 11 11.64 3.36 1.79
C VAL A 11 11.93 2.58 3.04
N ARG A 12 13.08 2.86 3.66
CA ARG A 12 13.47 2.38 4.98
C ARG A 12 12.92 3.35 6.02
N VAL A 13 12.15 2.85 6.97
CA VAL A 13 11.61 3.64 8.09
C VAL A 13 12.28 3.20 9.39
N ASN A 14 12.87 4.17 10.09
CA ASN A 14 13.53 4.01 11.39
C ASN A 14 14.61 2.92 11.45
N GLU A 15 15.14 2.49 10.29
CA GLU A 15 15.98 1.29 10.16
C GLU A 15 15.29 -0.02 10.60
N GLU A 16 13.98 0.01 10.83
CA GLU A 16 13.19 -1.08 11.43
C GLU A 16 12.42 -1.88 10.39
N PHE A 17 11.85 -1.20 9.39
CA PHE A 17 11.09 -1.85 8.33
C PHE A 17 11.19 -1.10 7.01
N THR A 18 10.74 -1.76 5.96
CA THR A 18 10.78 -1.30 4.58
C THR A 18 9.39 -1.22 3.98
N ILE A 19 9.16 -0.20 3.16
CA ILE A 19 7.91 0.02 2.44
C ILE A 19 8.18 -0.04 0.94
N ALA A 20 7.49 -0.94 0.24
CA ALA A 20 7.36 -0.93 -1.21
C ALA A 20 6.11 -0.12 -1.58
N MET A 21 6.24 0.91 -2.42
CA MET A 21 5.11 1.77 -2.75
C MET A 21 4.98 2.09 -4.22
N TRP A 22 3.73 2.09 -4.70
CA TRP A 22 3.43 2.27 -6.12
C TRP A 22 2.09 2.98 -6.37
N ILE A 23 2.01 3.77 -7.45
CA ILE A 23 0.76 4.39 -7.91
C ILE A 23 0.03 3.45 -8.87
N ALA A 24 -1.19 3.03 -8.50
CA ALA A 24 -2.12 2.40 -9.43
C ALA A 24 -3.00 3.45 -10.08
N ARG A 25 -2.90 3.57 -11.40
CA ARG A 25 -3.76 4.45 -12.19
C ARG A 25 -5.11 3.78 -12.43
N CYS A 26 -6.18 4.54 -12.29
CA CYS A 26 -7.51 4.07 -12.62
C CYS A 26 -7.59 3.73 -14.11
N ARG A 27 -8.13 2.55 -14.40
CA ARG A 27 -8.57 2.12 -15.72
C ARG A 27 -10.09 2.00 -15.66
N PRO A 28 -10.84 2.91 -16.30
CA PRO A 28 -12.28 2.73 -16.44
C PRO A 28 -12.55 1.62 -17.46
N SER A 29 -13.55 0.78 -17.21
CA SER A 29 -14.07 -0.16 -18.20
C SER A 29 -15.07 0.53 -19.13
N PRO A 30 -15.32 -0.02 -20.33
CA PRO A 30 -16.42 0.43 -21.20
C PRO A 30 -17.80 0.37 -20.52
N TYR A 31 -17.94 -0.41 -19.44
CA TYR A 31 -19.16 -0.59 -18.68
C TYR A 31 -19.22 0.28 -17.40
N GLY A 32 -18.33 1.25 -17.26
CA GLY A 32 -18.34 2.22 -16.14
C GLY A 32 -17.66 1.76 -14.85
N TYR A 33 -17.09 0.56 -14.81
CA TYR A 33 -16.40 0.05 -13.62
C TYR A 33 -14.93 0.51 -13.61
N SER A 34 -14.53 1.22 -12.56
CA SER A 34 -13.14 1.61 -12.34
C SER A 34 -12.33 0.47 -11.74
N HIS A 35 -11.14 0.23 -12.25
CA HIS A 35 -10.23 -0.80 -11.74
C HIS A 35 -8.79 -0.29 -11.71
N TRP A 36 -7.99 -0.86 -10.82
CA TRP A 36 -6.63 -0.42 -10.51
C TRP A 36 -5.66 -1.57 -10.76
N PRO A 37 -5.23 -1.78 -12.02
CA PRO A 37 -4.24 -2.79 -12.33
C PRO A 37 -2.87 -2.41 -11.77
N PHE A 38 -2.18 -3.39 -11.22
CA PHE A 38 -0.80 -3.22 -10.74
C PHE A 38 0.02 -4.47 -11.03
N ARG A 39 1.33 -4.29 -11.15
CA ARG A 39 2.26 -5.43 -11.27
C ARG A 39 2.67 -5.82 -9.86
N LYS A 40 2.33 -7.03 -9.41
CA LYS A 40 2.68 -7.54 -8.08
C LYS A 40 4.14 -7.28 -7.71
N ARG A 41 5.08 -7.53 -8.65
CA ARG A 41 6.52 -7.26 -8.49
C ARG A 41 6.88 -5.87 -7.96
N ARG A 42 6.04 -4.84 -8.20
CA ARG A 42 6.27 -3.47 -7.73
C ARG A 42 5.88 -3.25 -6.26
N LEU A 43 5.15 -4.19 -5.68
CA LEU A 43 4.78 -4.20 -4.27
C LEU A 43 5.61 -5.22 -3.46
N LEU A 44 6.51 -5.96 -4.10
CA LEU A 44 7.36 -6.96 -3.44
C LEU A 44 8.65 -6.32 -2.91
N GLY A 45 9.28 -7.02 -1.96
CA GLY A 45 10.62 -6.71 -1.47
C GLY A 45 10.67 -5.80 -0.25
N GLY A 46 9.54 -5.22 0.16
CA GLY A 46 9.39 -4.54 1.45
C GLY A 46 8.66 -5.40 2.47
N ASP A 47 8.61 -4.95 3.72
CA ASP A 47 7.79 -5.56 4.79
C ASP A 47 6.31 -5.16 4.63
N VAL A 48 6.09 -3.93 4.17
CA VAL A 48 4.77 -3.34 3.92
C VAL A 48 4.65 -2.91 2.47
N SER A 49 3.52 -3.21 1.84
CA SER A 49 3.18 -2.78 0.50
C SER A 49 2.13 -1.67 0.53
N VAL A 50 2.34 -0.62 -0.25
CA VAL A 50 1.42 0.50 -0.40
C VAL A 50 1.07 0.70 -1.87
N LEU A 51 -0.20 0.49 -2.21
CA LEU A 51 -0.73 0.87 -3.52
C LEU A 51 -1.59 2.13 -3.39
N ILE A 52 -1.16 3.21 -4.04
CA ILE A 52 -1.88 4.47 -4.09
C ILE A 52 -2.87 4.40 -5.25
N ARG A 53 -4.16 4.23 -4.96
CA ARG A 53 -5.21 4.19 -5.99
C ARG A 53 -5.61 5.62 -6.30
N VAL A 54 -5.42 6.08 -7.54
CA VAL A 54 -5.86 7.41 -7.98
C VAL A 54 -7.15 7.35 -8.78
N LEU A 55 -7.94 8.41 -8.77
CA LEU A 55 -9.15 8.57 -9.58
C LEU A 55 -8.83 8.65 -11.09
N PRO A 56 -9.83 8.60 -11.98
CA PRO A 56 -9.63 8.68 -13.42
C PRO A 56 -8.87 9.92 -13.92
N ASP A 57 -8.84 10.99 -13.12
CA ASP A 57 -8.07 12.20 -13.38
C ASP A 57 -6.55 12.01 -13.25
N ASN A 58 -6.09 10.84 -12.78
CA ASN A 58 -4.70 10.50 -12.50
C ASN A 58 -3.98 11.46 -11.53
N ALA A 59 -4.74 12.26 -10.77
CA ALA A 59 -4.20 13.28 -9.89
C ALA A 59 -4.77 13.15 -8.48
N THR A 60 -6.08 12.91 -8.36
CA THR A 60 -6.73 12.80 -7.06
C THR A 60 -6.55 11.40 -6.50
N VAL A 61 -5.99 11.31 -5.29
CA VAL A 61 -5.90 10.02 -4.58
C VAL A 61 -7.30 9.62 -4.12
N ARG A 62 -7.68 8.38 -4.43
CA ARG A 62 -8.91 7.76 -3.95
C ARG A 62 -8.71 7.23 -2.53
N ASP A 63 -7.71 6.37 -2.36
CA ASP A 63 -7.35 5.71 -1.10
C ASP A 63 -6.00 4.96 -1.25
N TYR A 64 -5.57 4.34 -0.16
CA TYR A 64 -4.31 3.62 -0.04
C TYR A 64 -4.60 2.18 0.37
N PHE A 65 -4.19 1.22 -0.45
CA PHE A 65 -4.10 -0.18 -0.05
C PHE A 65 -2.79 -0.37 0.70
N ILE A 66 -2.85 -0.49 2.03
CA ILE A 66 -1.70 -0.61 2.92
C ILE A 66 -1.76 -1.98 3.58
N ALA A 67 -0.92 -2.91 3.15
CA ALA A 67 -0.97 -4.29 3.60
C ALA A 67 0.44 -4.83 3.89
N PRO A 68 0.58 -5.83 4.77
CA PRO A 68 1.80 -6.63 4.82
C PRO A 68 2.12 -7.21 3.43
N ALA A 69 3.41 -7.34 3.10
CA ALA A 69 3.82 -7.78 1.77
C ALA A 69 3.23 -9.14 1.35
N TRP A 70 3.10 -10.07 2.29
CA TRP A 70 2.51 -11.39 2.06
C TRP A 70 1.01 -11.34 1.72
N GLU A 71 0.26 -10.35 2.22
CA GLU A 71 -1.15 -10.16 1.84
C GLU A 71 -1.25 -9.49 0.48
N ALA A 72 -0.39 -8.51 0.19
CA ALA A 72 -0.30 -7.87 -1.12
C ALA A 72 0.12 -8.84 -2.24
N GLU A 73 0.95 -9.82 -1.93
CA GLU A 73 1.30 -10.94 -2.82
C GLU A 73 0.08 -11.78 -3.22
N GLN A 74 -0.85 -11.97 -2.29
CA GLN A 74 -2.07 -12.75 -2.49
C GLN A 74 -3.20 -11.95 -3.15
N ALA A 75 -3.12 -10.62 -3.16
CA ALA A 75 -4.10 -9.77 -3.83
C ALA A 75 -4.18 -10.07 -5.34
N PRO A 76 -5.35 -9.95 -5.98
CA PRO A 76 -5.46 -10.04 -7.43
C PRO A 76 -4.66 -8.90 -8.09
N PRO A 77 -4.11 -9.08 -9.31
CA PRO A 77 -3.30 -8.06 -9.99
C PRO A 77 -4.11 -6.82 -10.44
N MET A 78 -5.37 -6.73 -10.04
CA MET A 78 -6.30 -5.66 -10.35
C MET A 78 -7.27 -5.50 -9.19
N LEU A 79 -7.23 -4.35 -8.52
CA LEU A 79 -8.21 -4.01 -7.50
C LEU A 79 -9.44 -3.37 -8.12
N SER A 80 -10.58 -3.60 -7.50
CA SER A 80 -11.91 -3.09 -7.84
C SER A 80 -12.37 -2.09 -6.78
N PRO A 81 -13.51 -1.39 -6.98
CA PRO A 81 -14.08 -0.51 -5.97
C PRO A 81 -14.43 -1.24 -4.67
N ASN A 82 -14.79 -2.52 -4.77
CA ASN A 82 -15.04 -3.47 -3.68
C ASN A 82 -14.24 -4.75 -3.98
N ASN A 83 -13.41 -5.20 -3.04
CA ASN A 83 -12.50 -6.34 -3.20
C ASN A 83 -12.84 -7.50 -2.23
N GLY A 84 -13.93 -7.35 -1.48
CA GLY A 84 -14.31 -8.25 -0.39
C GLY A 84 -13.55 -7.93 0.90
N VAL A 85 -14.13 -8.39 2.02
CA VAL A 85 -13.72 -8.04 3.39
C VAL A 85 -12.22 -8.21 3.64
N ARG A 86 -11.61 -9.28 3.12
CA ARG A 86 -10.20 -9.58 3.37
C ARG A 86 -9.28 -8.47 2.86
N LEU A 87 -9.50 -7.98 1.64
CA LEU A 87 -8.65 -6.95 1.03
C LEU A 87 -9.11 -5.54 1.39
N ASP A 88 -10.41 -5.33 1.53
CA ASP A 88 -10.97 -4.03 1.87
C ASP A 88 -10.61 -3.61 3.32
N ALA A 89 -10.28 -4.55 4.20
CA ALA A 89 -9.73 -4.27 5.53
C ALA A 89 -8.36 -3.54 5.49
N PHE A 90 -7.67 -3.57 4.35
CA PHE A 90 -6.39 -2.91 4.13
C PHE A 90 -6.52 -1.62 3.30
N LEU A 91 -7.75 -1.16 3.01
CA LEU A 91 -7.99 0.11 2.33
C LEU A 91 -8.18 1.23 3.34
N PHE A 92 -7.34 2.26 3.23
CA PHE A 92 -7.34 3.40 4.14
C PHE A 92 -7.48 4.72 3.37
N PRO A 93 -8.19 5.71 3.94
CA PRO A 93 -8.36 7.02 3.30
C PRO A 93 -7.08 7.88 3.35
N SER A 94 -6.08 7.49 4.14
CA SER A 94 -4.83 8.23 4.30
C SER A 94 -3.66 7.30 4.61
N LEU A 95 -2.44 7.86 4.59
CA LEU A 95 -1.22 7.17 5.03
C LEU A 95 -1.05 7.13 6.56
N ALA A 96 -2.03 7.60 7.35
CA ALA A 96 -1.96 7.62 8.80
C ALA A 96 -1.57 6.26 9.43
N PRO A 97 -2.06 5.10 8.93
CA PRO A 97 -1.64 3.80 9.48
C PRO A 97 -0.12 3.55 9.42
N LEU A 98 0.57 4.05 8.39
CA LEU A 98 2.04 3.93 8.31
C LEU A 98 2.73 4.80 9.36
N VAL A 99 2.17 5.98 9.64
CA VAL A 99 2.69 6.88 10.67
C VAL A 99 2.50 6.24 12.04
N GLU A 100 1.34 5.67 12.31
CA GLU A 100 1.08 4.91 13.54
C GLU A 100 2.02 3.72 13.68
N LEU A 101 2.23 2.95 12.61
CA LEU A 101 3.16 1.82 12.58
C LEU A 101 4.61 2.24 12.87
N ALA A 102 5.01 3.45 12.45
CA ALA A 102 6.35 3.98 12.67
C ALA A 102 6.57 4.56 14.08
N LYS A 103 5.52 4.66 14.92
CA LYS A 103 5.67 5.15 16.29
C LYS A 103 6.36 4.10 17.14
N ARG A 104 7.47 4.49 17.76
CA ARG A 104 8.14 3.67 18.77
C ARG A 104 7.34 3.72 20.07
N ALA A 105 6.98 2.56 20.60
CA ALA A 105 6.41 2.41 21.93
C ALA A 105 7.41 1.66 22.83
N PRO A 106 7.60 2.07 24.10
CA PRO A 106 8.41 1.31 25.03
C PRO A 106 7.76 -0.05 25.27
N ILE A 107 8.51 -1.12 25.06
CA ILE A 107 8.08 -2.45 25.48
C ILE A 107 8.26 -2.49 27.01
N GLY A 108 7.15 -2.46 27.75
CA GLY A 108 7.18 -2.64 29.19
C GLY A 108 7.84 -3.98 29.51
N ARG A 109 8.85 -3.98 30.37
CA ARG A 109 9.37 -5.24 30.94
C ARG A 109 8.23 -5.88 31.75
N ALA A 110 7.90 -7.13 31.43
CA ALA A 110 7.19 -7.97 32.39
C ALA A 110 8.08 -8.06 33.65
N ALA A 111 7.52 -7.71 34.80
CA ALA A 111 8.18 -7.80 36.11
C ALA A 111 8.29 -9.26 36.55
#